data_AF-A0A8S9KXB4-F1
#
_entry.id   AF-A0A8S9KXB4-F1
#
_cell.length_a   1.000
_cell.length_b   1.000
_cell.length_c   1.000
_cell.angle_alpha   90.00
_cell.angle_beta   90.00
_cell.angle_gamma   90.00
#
_symmetry.space_group_name_H-M   'P 1'
#
loop_
_entity.id
_entity.type
_entity.pdbx_description
1 polymer ?
#
loop_
_entity_poly.entity_id
_entity_poly.type
_entity_poly.pdbx_seq_one_letter_code
_entity_poly.pdbx_strand_id
1 'polypeptide(L)'
;MATGQLFSRTTQALFYNYKQLPIQRMLDFDFLCGRETPSVAGIINPGSEGFQKFFFGQEEIAIPVHAAIEVQFGHAGAKSGGEMESAQAKNQALMDAGAIVPISFEAFKSAIKETFEKLVSPIKEVTPPQIPEDLSSAIKSGKVRAHTHIISTISDDRGVQFDSVVFLKKICIMLCADHGPCVSGAHNTIVTARAGKDLVSSLASGLLTIGPRFGGAIDDAARYFKDACDRNLTPYEFVEGMKKKGIRVHGIGHRIKSRDNRDKRVELLQKFARSNFPSVKYMEYAVTVENYTLSKANNLVLNVDGAIGSLFLDLLAGSGIFSKQEIDEIVLIGYLNGLFVLARSIGLIGHTFDQKRLKQPLYRHPWEDVLYTQ
;
A
#
# COMPACT_ATOMS: atom_id res chain seq x y z
N MET A 1 36.02 22.46 -9.90
CA MET A 1 35.24 21.67 -8.93
C MET A 1 34.57 22.63 -7.97
N ALA A 2 33.28 22.46 -7.69
CA ALA A 2 32.55 23.33 -6.76
C ALA A 2 33.06 23.10 -5.34
N THR A 3 33.37 24.19 -4.64
CA THR A 3 33.83 24.21 -3.24
C THR A 3 32.74 23.62 -2.33
N GLY A 4 32.99 22.43 -1.76
CA GLY A 4 32.13 21.79 -0.75
C GLY A 4 31.74 20.32 -1.00
N GLN A 5 32.13 19.72 -2.12
CA GLN A 5 31.77 18.33 -2.44
C GLN A 5 32.79 17.33 -1.83
N LEU A 6 32.41 16.66 -0.73
CA LEU A 6 33.28 15.68 -0.03
C LEU A 6 33.49 14.38 -0.83
N PHE A 7 32.52 13.96 -1.63
CA PHE A 7 32.56 12.72 -2.40
C PHE A 7 32.08 12.94 -3.83
N SER A 8 32.66 12.19 -4.76
CA SER A 8 32.33 12.20 -6.18
C SER A 8 31.97 10.78 -6.64
N ARG A 9 31.51 10.66 -7.89
CA ARG A 9 31.28 9.36 -8.56
C ARG A 9 32.52 8.45 -8.64
N THR A 10 33.71 9.00 -8.44
CA THR A 10 34.98 8.25 -8.46
C THR A 10 35.57 8.03 -7.06
N THR A 11 34.89 8.47 -5.99
CA THR A 11 35.37 8.22 -4.63
C THR A 11 35.33 6.74 -4.30
N GLN A 12 36.45 6.19 -3.85
CA GLN A 12 36.54 4.82 -3.36
C GLN A 12 36.86 4.80 -1.85
N ALA A 13 36.57 3.67 -1.22
CA ALA A 13 36.74 3.43 0.20
C ALA A 13 37.45 2.09 0.45
N LEU A 14 38.09 1.99 1.61
CA LEU A 14 38.67 0.76 2.12
C LEU A 14 37.70 0.12 3.11
N PHE A 15 37.48 -1.18 2.99
CA PHE A 15 36.54 -1.92 3.83
C PHE A 15 37.28 -2.65 4.95
N TYR A 16 37.02 -2.29 6.21
CA TYR A 16 37.71 -2.88 7.36
C TYR A 16 37.03 -4.17 7.84
N ASN A 17 37.82 -5.22 8.05
CA ASN A 17 37.45 -6.62 8.23
C ASN A 17 36.80 -7.26 7.00
N TYR A 18 37.14 -8.52 6.73
CA TYR A 18 36.52 -9.24 5.63
C TYR A 18 35.06 -9.60 5.96
N LYS A 19 34.11 -9.01 5.23
CA LYS A 19 32.69 -9.37 5.26
C LYS A 19 32.15 -9.50 3.84
N GLN A 20 32.13 -10.73 3.33
CA GLN A 20 31.78 -11.03 1.95
C GLN A 20 30.43 -10.45 1.50
N LEU A 21 29.36 -10.70 2.26
CA LEU A 21 28.00 -10.32 1.84
C LEU A 21 27.78 -8.78 1.82
N PRO A 22 28.21 -8.00 2.83
CA PRO A 22 28.18 -6.54 2.75
C PRO A 22 28.97 -5.95 1.58
N ILE A 23 30.19 -6.45 1.33
CA ILE A 23 31.03 -5.96 0.23
C ILE A 23 30.36 -6.24 -1.11
N GLN A 24 29.84 -7.45 -1.33
CA GLN A 24 29.13 -7.79 -2.57
C GLN A 24 27.91 -6.89 -2.78
N ARG A 25 27.11 -6.63 -1.75
CA ARG A 25 25.93 -5.76 -1.85
C ARG A 25 26.26 -4.31 -2.19
N MET A 26 27.39 -3.80 -1.70
CA MET A 26 27.86 -2.46 -2.07
C MET A 26 28.25 -2.39 -3.55
N LEU A 27 28.92 -3.42 -4.07
CA LEU A 27 29.29 -3.53 -5.48
C LEU A 27 28.07 -3.69 -6.40
N ASP A 28 27.08 -4.47 -5.97
CA ASP A 28 25.80 -4.63 -6.70
C ASP A 28 25.07 -3.27 -6.79
N PHE A 29 25.06 -2.52 -5.68
CA PHE A 29 24.45 -1.18 -5.64
C PHE A 29 25.20 -0.18 -6.53
N ASP A 30 26.54 -0.20 -6.52
CA ASP A 30 27.37 0.64 -7.39
C ASP A 30 27.07 0.39 -8.87
N PHE A 31 26.95 -0.89 -9.27
CA PHE A 31 26.60 -1.27 -10.63
C PHE A 31 25.19 -0.81 -11.02
N LEU A 32 24.20 -1.02 -10.15
CA LEU A 32 22.82 -0.56 -10.39
C LEU A 32 22.71 0.96 -10.50
N CYS A 33 23.56 1.69 -9.79
CA CYS A 33 23.63 3.15 -9.85
C CYS A 33 24.45 3.67 -11.05
N GLY A 34 24.98 2.79 -11.90
CA GLY A 34 25.73 3.15 -13.10
C GLY A 34 27.13 3.70 -12.81
N ARG A 35 27.76 3.32 -11.69
CA ARG A 35 29.16 3.66 -11.45
C ARG A 35 30.08 2.85 -12.34
N GLU A 36 31.04 3.51 -12.96
CA GLU A 36 32.09 2.84 -13.74
C GLU A 36 33.20 2.29 -12.83
N THR A 37 33.45 2.93 -11.68
CA THR A 37 34.49 2.53 -10.73
C THR A 37 33.85 2.00 -9.44
N PRO A 38 34.19 0.78 -9.00
CA PRO A 38 33.73 0.21 -7.73
C PRO A 38 34.03 1.12 -6.53
N SER A 39 33.08 1.28 -5.62
CA SER A 39 33.27 2.04 -4.38
C SER A 39 34.26 1.39 -3.43
N VAL A 40 34.49 0.08 -3.53
CA VAL A 40 35.42 -0.66 -2.67
C VAL A 40 36.75 -0.82 -3.41
N ALA A 41 37.79 -0.14 -2.94
CA ALA A 41 39.14 -0.23 -3.52
C ALA A 41 39.98 -1.37 -2.94
N GLY A 42 39.69 -1.79 -1.70
CA GLY A 42 40.50 -2.76 -0.97
C GLY A 42 39.88 -3.14 0.36
N ILE A 43 40.31 -4.26 0.92
CA ILE A 43 39.83 -4.80 2.20
C ILE A 43 40.99 -4.80 3.18
N ILE A 44 40.78 -4.29 4.38
CA ILE A 44 41.77 -4.38 5.46
C ILE A 44 41.37 -5.54 6.36
N ASN A 45 42.12 -6.64 6.34
CA ASN A 45 41.83 -7.83 7.13
C ASN A 45 43.07 -8.20 7.96
N PRO A 46 43.13 -7.80 9.24
CA PRO A 46 44.28 -8.07 10.10
C PRO A 46 44.70 -9.54 10.08
N GLY A 47 45.97 -9.79 9.70
CA GLY A 47 46.55 -11.14 9.63
C GLY A 47 46.32 -11.89 8.31
N SER A 48 45.76 -11.25 7.28
CA SER A 48 45.54 -11.85 5.95
C SER A 48 45.90 -10.87 4.83
N GLU A 49 46.61 -11.37 3.83
CA GLU A 49 47.03 -10.60 2.65
C GLU A 49 46.74 -11.41 1.38
N GLY A 50 46.36 -10.74 0.30
CA GLY A 50 46.04 -11.40 -0.97
C GLY A 50 44.94 -10.69 -1.76
N PHE A 51 44.08 -11.47 -2.41
CA PHE A 51 42.96 -10.94 -3.19
C PHE A 51 41.70 -11.75 -2.91
N GLN A 52 40.57 -11.05 -2.85
CA GLN A 52 39.25 -11.68 -2.77
C GLN A 52 38.44 -11.37 -4.02
N LYS A 53 37.76 -12.39 -4.54
CA LYS A 53 36.93 -12.25 -5.73
C LYS A 53 35.50 -11.87 -5.39
N PHE A 54 34.94 -10.97 -6.19
CA PHE A 54 33.57 -10.45 -6.10
C PHE A 54 33.02 -10.23 -7.51
N PHE A 55 31.71 -9.99 -7.63
CA PHE A 55 31.09 -9.61 -8.89
C PHE A 55 30.82 -8.11 -8.97
N PHE A 56 30.98 -7.54 -10.16
CA PHE A 56 30.53 -6.20 -10.52
C PHE A 56 29.66 -6.31 -11.77
N GLY A 57 28.34 -6.37 -11.57
CA GLY A 57 27.42 -6.75 -12.63
C GLY A 57 27.59 -8.23 -13.02
N GLN A 58 27.95 -8.49 -14.28
CA GLN A 58 28.20 -9.84 -14.79
C GLN A 58 29.69 -10.23 -14.79
N GLU A 59 30.58 -9.32 -14.45
CA GLU A 59 32.03 -9.54 -14.45
C GLU A 59 32.56 -9.86 -13.06
N GLU A 60 33.57 -10.73 -12.97
CA GLU A 60 34.27 -11.06 -11.73
C GLU A 60 35.48 -10.12 -11.56
N ILE A 61 35.57 -9.43 -10.42
CA ILE A 61 36.64 -8.51 -10.06
C ILE A 61 37.41 -9.02 -8.84
N ALA A 62 38.72 -8.76 -8.80
CA ALA A 62 39.59 -9.08 -7.67
C ALA A 62 39.88 -7.82 -6.85
N ILE A 63 39.52 -7.84 -5.57
CA ILE A 63 39.76 -6.75 -4.62
C ILE A 63 40.95 -7.11 -3.72
N PRO A 64 41.98 -6.27 -3.61
CA PRO A 64 43.15 -6.54 -2.77
C PRO A 64 42.77 -6.56 -1.28
N VAL A 65 43.39 -7.47 -0.54
CA VAL A 65 43.28 -7.63 0.90
C VAL A 65 44.62 -7.30 1.53
N HIS A 66 44.65 -6.33 2.44
CA HIS A 66 45.85 -5.90 3.14
C HIS A 66 45.77 -6.27 4.63
N ALA A 67 46.89 -6.80 5.17
CA ALA A 67 46.98 -7.21 6.56
C ALA A 67 47.05 -6.03 7.55
N ALA A 68 47.46 -4.84 7.11
CA ALA A 68 47.53 -3.65 7.96
C ALA A 68 47.48 -2.34 7.17
N ILE A 69 46.86 -1.33 7.79
CA ILE A 69 47.14 0.10 7.63
C ILE A 69 47.38 0.60 9.06
N GLU A 70 48.30 1.55 9.28
CA GLU A 70 48.63 2.10 10.63
C GLU A 70 47.39 2.14 11.55
N VAL A 71 47.46 1.38 12.66
CA VAL A 71 46.27 0.92 13.39
C VAL A 71 45.57 2.07 14.13
N GLN A 72 44.32 2.34 13.77
CA GLN A 72 43.39 3.17 14.52
C GLN A 72 42.34 2.26 15.19
N PHE A 73 42.28 2.27 16.51
CA PHE A 73 41.23 1.56 17.26
C PHE A 73 39.94 2.38 17.27
N GLY A 74 38.79 1.74 17.52
CA GLY A 74 37.43 2.27 17.21
C GLY A 74 37.00 3.63 17.79
N HIS A 75 37.82 4.32 18.59
CA HIS A 75 37.63 5.74 18.91
C HIS A 75 38.51 6.58 17.99
N ALA A 76 37.98 7.68 17.44
CA ALA A 76 38.67 8.50 16.43
C ALA A 76 40.08 8.98 16.86
N GLY A 77 40.41 9.06 18.16
CA GLY A 77 41.73 9.42 18.69
C GLY A 77 42.60 8.26 19.21
N ALA A 78 42.17 7.00 19.10
CA ALA A 78 42.92 5.84 19.59
C ALA A 78 43.92 5.34 18.54
N LYS A 79 44.95 6.14 18.26
CA LYS A 79 46.09 5.80 17.39
C LYS A 79 47.37 5.81 18.23
N SER A 80 48.21 4.79 18.11
CA SER A 80 49.53 4.76 18.76
C SER A 80 50.57 5.22 17.74
N GLY A 81 50.77 6.53 17.61
CA GLY A 81 51.67 7.11 16.61
C GLY A 81 53.13 7.26 17.07
N GLY A 82 53.40 7.38 18.37
CA GLY A 82 54.76 7.52 18.92
C GLY A 82 54.97 6.81 20.26
N GLU A 83 56.22 6.54 20.63
CA GLU A 83 56.57 5.82 21.87
C GLU A 83 55.96 6.47 23.13
N MET A 84 55.89 7.81 23.18
CA MET A 84 55.27 8.56 24.29
C MET A 84 53.72 8.52 24.29
N GLU A 85 53.08 8.12 23.19
CA GLU A 85 51.62 8.05 23.09
C GLU A 85 51.07 6.67 23.47
N SER A 86 51.96 5.68 23.63
CA SER A 86 51.63 4.31 23.99
C SER A 86 50.99 4.22 25.39
N ALA A 87 50.11 3.23 25.58
CA ALA A 87 49.50 2.98 26.88
C ALA A 87 50.55 2.64 27.96
N GLN A 88 51.63 1.97 27.58
CA GLN A 88 52.74 1.61 28.47
C GLN A 88 53.48 2.85 28.98
N ALA A 89 53.85 3.77 28.10
CA ALA A 89 54.52 5.01 28.48
C ALA A 89 53.64 5.88 29.40
N LYS A 90 52.33 5.98 29.10
CA LYS A 90 51.38 6.72 29.94
C LYS A 90 51.19 6.10 31.32
N ASN A 91 51.08 4.78 31.40
CA ASN A 91 50.96 4.07 32.67
C ASN A 91 52.20 4.25 33.55
N GLN A 92 53.39 4.19 32.95
CA GLN A 92 54.64 4.42 33.69
C GLN A 92 54.72 5.87 34.19
N ALA A 93 54.47 6.85 33.33
CA ALA A 93 54.51 8.26 33.72
C ALA A 93 53.49 8.59 34.83
N LEU A 94 52.30 7.98 34.81
CA LEU A 94 51.30 8.11 35.87
C LEU A 94 51.79 7.49 37.19
N MET A 95 52.45 6.33 37.14
CA MET A 95 53.01 5.68 38.32
C MET A 95 54.12 6.53 38.94
N ASP A 96 55.00 7.10 38.11
CA ASP A 96 56.09 7.97 38.55
C ASP A 96 55.57 9.28 39.17
N ALA A 97 54.42 9.77 38.70
CA ALA A 97 53.72 10.93 39.28
C ALA A 97 52.97 10.61 40.60
N GLY A 98 53.03 9.38 41.09
CA GLY A 98 52.40 8.93 42.34
C GLY A 98 50.94 8.48 42.20
N ALA A 99 50.44 8.29 40.97
CA ALA A 99 49.13 7.69 40.77
C ALA A 99 49.15 6.18 41.06
N ILE A 100 48.04 5.65 41.55
CA ILE A 100 47.87 4.20 41.73
C ILE A 100 47.52 3.60 40.37
N VAL A 101 48.52 3.05 39.67
CA VAL A 101 48.38 2.44 38.35
C VAL A 101 48.42 0.92 38.47
N PRO A 102 47.35 0.20 38.12
CA PRO A 102 47.35 -1.26 38.18
C PRO A 102 48.10 -1.87 37.02
N ILE A 103 48.61 -3.09 37.25
CA ILE A 103 49.40 -3.86 36.28
C ILE A 103 48.59 -4.34 35.06
N SER A 104 47.26 -4.33 35.16
CA SER A 104 46.34 -4.71 34.09
C SER A 104 44.94 -4.15 34.33
N PHE A 105 44.06 -4.23 33.32
CA PHE A 105 42.66 -3.85 33.46
C PHE A 105 41.91 -4.75 34.45
N GLU A 106 42.27 -6.04 34.55
CA GLU A 106 41.66 -6.96 35.51
C GLU A 106 42.00 -6.57 36.96
N ALA A 107 43.22 -6.10 37.20
CA ALA A 107 43.68 -5.62 38.50
C ALA A 107 43.08 -4.24 38.88
N PHE A 108 42.44 -3.55 37.94
CA PHE A 108 41.86 -2.21 38.15
C PHE A 108 40.79 -2.21 39.25
N LYS A 109 39.95 -3.25 39.30
CA LYS A 109 38.92 -3.40 40.34
C LYS A 109 39.51 -3.46 41.75
N SER A 110 40.60 -4.21 41.93
CA SER A 110 41.26 -4.37 43.23
C SER A 110 41.93 -3.08 43.69
N ALA A 111 42.62 -2.40 42.77
CA ALA A 111 43.26 -1.11 43.06
C ALA A 111 42.25 -0.03 43.49
N ILE A 112 41.08 0.04 42.84
CA ILE A 112 39.99 0.93 43.25
C ILE A 112 39.49 0.59 44.66
N LYS A 113 39.22 -0.70 44.91
CA LYS A 113 38.68 -1.15 46.20
C LYS A 113 39.62 -0.81 47.35
N GLU A 114 40.91 -1.15 47.23
CA GLU A 114 41.91 -0.87 48.27
C GLU A 114 42.09 0.63 48.52
N THR A 115 42.03 1.44 47.48
CA THR A 115 42.12 2.90 47.61
C THR A 115 40.87 3.48 48.28
N PHE A 116 39.69 3.00 47.91
CA PHE A 116 38.42 3.42 48.50
C PHE A 116 38.33 3.08 49.99
N GLU A 117 38.72 1.86 50.37
CA GLU A 117 38.75 1.41 51.78
C GLU A 117 39.69 2.25 52.65
N LYS A 118 40.76 2.82 52.08
CA LYS A 118 41.67 3.73 52.78
C LYS A 118 41.10 5.13 53.00
N LEU A 119 40.14 5.56 52.18
CA LEU A 119 39.67 6.95 52.14
C LEU A 119 38.32 7.18 52.81
N VAL A 120 37.45 6.17 52.90
CA VAL A 120 36.03 6.38 53.27
C VAL A 120 35.54 5.36 54.28
N SER A 121 34.81 5.83 55.30
CA SER A 121 34.03 4.99 56.21
C SER A 121 32.63 4.73 55.62
N PRO A 122 32.09 3.50 55.71
CA PRO A 122 30.83 3.17 55.05
C PRO A 122 29.66 4.03 55.54
N ILE A 123 28.90 4.60 54.60
CA ILE A 123 27.65 5.33 54.84
C ILE A 123 26.49 4.34 54.67
N LYS A 124 25.42 4.51 55.45
CA LYS A 124 24.20 3.70 55.34
C LYS A 124 23.57 3.86 53.96
N GLU A 125 23.47 2.77 53.20
CA GLU A 125 22.79 2.77 51.90
C GLU A 125 21.30 3.13 52.07
N VAL A 126 20.83 4.03 51.20
CA VAL A 126 19.41 4.38 51.08
C VAL A 126 18.83 3.59 49.93
N THR A 127 17.72 2.88 50.16
CA THR A 127 17.04 2.14 49.10
C THR A 127 16.42 3.11 48.11
N PRO A 128 16.76 3.03 46.80
CA PRO A 128 16.18 3.91 45.80
C PRO A 128 14.67 3.66 45.66
N PRO A 129 13.87 4.68 45.30
CA PRO A 129 12.45 4.50 45.02
C PRO A 129 12.26 3.59 43.81
N GLN A 130 11.25 2.72 43.86
CA GLN A 130 10.93 1.84 42.73
C GLN A 130 10.24 2.63 41.62
N ILE A 131 10.78 2.51 40.41
CA ILE A 131 10.20 3.10 39.19
C ILE A 131 9.31 2.03 38.53
N PRO A 132 8.09 2.38 38.07
CA PRO A 132 7.25 1.45 37.32
C PRO A 132 7.97 0.86 36.10
N GLU A 133 7.75 -0.43 35.87
CA GLU A 133 8.28 -1.12 34.70
C GLU A 133 7.65 -0.59 33.42
N ASP A 134 8.45 -0.48 32.34
CA ASP A 134 7.94 -0.12 31.03
C ASP A 134 6.91 -1.15 30.53
N LEU A 135 5.79 -0.66 30.00
CA LEU A 135 4.70 -1.52 29.53
C LEU A 135 5.18 -2.52 28.47
N SER A 136 6.09 -2.11 27.57
CA SER A 136 6.62 -2.95 26.50
C SER A 136 7.45 -4.11 27.09
N SER A 137 8.24 -3.83 28.13
CA SER A 137 9.01 -4.84 28.86
C SER A 137 8.12 -5.80 29.66
N ALA A 138 7.06 -5.27 30.30
CA ALA A 138 6.09 -6.07 31.03
C ALA A 138 5.28 -7.00 30.11
N ILE A 139 4.90 -6.53 28.91
CA ILE A 139 4.25 -7.36 27.88
C ILE A 139 5.23 -8.41 27.34
N LYS A 140 6.47 -8.03 27.02
CA LYS A 140 7.49 -8.95 26.48
C LYS A 140 7.89 -10.04 27.47
N SER A 141 7.89 -9.72 28.76
CA SER A 141 8.14 -10.67 29.85
C SER A 141 6.90 -11.48 30.25
N GLY A 142 5.74 -11.21 29.64
CA GLY A 142 4.49 -11.93 29.90
C GLY A 142 3.83 -11.60 31.24
N LYS A 143 4.27 -10.54 31.94
CA LYS A 143 3.72 -10.11 33.24
C LYS A 143 2.33 -9.48 33.12
N VAL A 144 2.04 -8.88 31.96
CA VAL A 144 0.76 -8.25 31.67
C VAL A 144 0.32 -8.59 30.25
N ARG A 145 -1.00 -8.62 30.02
CA ARG A 145 -1.60 -8.80 28.70
C ARG A 145 -2.39 -7.55 28.32
N ALA A 146 -2.01 -6.92 27.21
CA ALA A 146 -2.82 -5.87 26.59
C ALA A 146 -3.86 -6.50 25.66
N HIS A 147 -5.09 -5.99 25.69
CA HIS A 147 -6.15 -6.43 24.80
C HIS A 147 -6.00 -5.78 23.41
N THR A 148 -6.30 -6.54 22.37
CA THR A 148 -6.36 -6.02 20.99
C THR A 148 -7.66 -5.25 20.78
N HIS A 149 -7.58 -3.99 20.37
CA HIS A 149 -8.75 -3.13 20.17
C HIS A 149 -9.33 -3.17 18.75
N ILE A 150 -8.51 -3.51 17.75
CA ILE A 150 -8.90 -3.54 16.33
C ILE A 150 -8.47 -4.88 15.75
N ILE A 151 -9.37 -5.53 15.01
CA ILE A 151 -9.09 -6.78 14.31
C ILE A 151 -9.03 -6.47 12.80
N SER A 152 -7.90 -6.80 12.16
CA SER A 152 -7.72 -6.74 10.70
C SER A 152 -7.52 -8.16 10.16
N THR A 153 -8.32 -8.54 9.17
CA THR A 153 -8.23 -9.84 8.49
C THR A 153 -7.88 -9.73 7.01
N ILE A 154 -7.64 -8.50 6.52
CA ILE A 154 -7.43 -8.23 5.08
C ILE A 154 -5.97 -7.91 4.71
N SER A 155 -5.16 -7.47 5.67
CA SER A 155 -3.74 -7.15 5.47
C SER A 155 -2.96 -7.15 6.79
N ASP A 156 -1.70 -7.61 6.73
CA ASP A 156 -0.71 -7.52 7.81
C ASP A 156 0.60 -6.93 7.25
N ASP A 157 0.95 -5.72 7.68
CA ASP A 157 2.12 -4.96 7.24
C ASP A 157 3.35 -5.17 8.13
N ARG A 158 3.23 -6.00 9.18
CA ARG A 158 4.34 -6.32 10.11
C ARG A 158 5.24 -7.42 9.56
N GLY A 159 4.75 -8.20 8.60
CA GLY A 159 5.49 -9.24 7.89
C GLY A 159 6.40 -8.66 6.80
N VAL A 160 7.43 -9.41 6.42
CA VAL A 160 8.39 -9.02 5.37
C VAL A 160 7.78 -9.15 3.95
N GLN A 161 6.62 -9.81 3.82
CA GLN A 161 5.98 -10.12 2.55
C GLN A 161 4.54 -9.60 2.53
N PHE A 162 4.21 -8.85 1.47
CA PHE A 162 2.86 -8.34 1.23
C PHE A 162 2.05 -9.38 0.43
N ASP A 163 1.26 -10.20 1.12
CA ASP A 163 0.31 -11.07 0.43
C ASP A 163 -0.88 -10.25 -0.06
N SER A 164 -0.81 -9.81 -1.32
CA SER A 164 -1.92 -9.11 -1.97
C SER A 164 -2.73 -10.11 -2.79
N VAL A 165 -3.94 -10.43 -2.36
CA VAL A 165 -4.85 -11.28 -3.12
C VAL A 165 -5.38 -10.50 -4.34
N VAL A 166 -4.92 -10.85 -5.54
CA VAL A 166 -5.38 -10.26 -6.80
C VAL A 166 -6.56 -11.07 -7.31
N PHE A 167 -7.78 -10.66 -6.97
CA PHE A 167 -8.99 -11.26 -7.53
C PHE A 167 -9.79 -10.24 -8.36
N LEU A 168 -9.99 -10.59 -9.63
CA LEU A 168 -10.89 -10.01 -10.64
C LEU A 168 -10.93 -8.48 -10.82
N LYS A 169 -10.03 -7.96 -11.68
CA LYS A 169 -9.93 -6.51 -11.94
C LYS A 169 -10.20 -6.00 -13.36
N LYS A 170 -10.03 -6.77 -14.45
CA LYS A 170 -9.88 -6.11 -15.77
C LYS A 170 -11.17 -5.58 -16.41
N ILE A 171 -12.29 -6.30 -16.39
CA ILE A 171 -13.44 -5.96 -17.24
C ILE A 171 -14.38 -4.94 -16.59
N CYS A 172 -14.74 -5.12 -15.32
CA CYS A 172 -15.62 -4.19 -14.62
C CYS A 172 -14.97 -2.82 -14.44
N ILE A 173 -13.66 -2.77 -14.17
CA ILE A 173 -12.92 -1.52 -14.02
C ILE A 173 -12.90 -0.74 -15.34
N MET A 174 -12.64 -1.39 -16.48
CA MET A 174 -12.58 -0.68 -17.76
C MET A 174 -13.94 -0.11 -18.19
N LEU A 175 -15.05 -0.83 -17.93
CA LEU A 175 -16.37 -0.41 -18.39
C LEU A 175 -17.04 0.65 -17.48
N CYS A 176 -16.72 0.65 -16.19
CA CYS A 176 -17.22 1.63 -15.23
C CYS A 176 -16.26 2.80 -14.99
N ALA A 177 -15.10 2.82 -15.66
CA ALA A 177 -14.06 3.82 -15.47
C ALA A 177 -14.59 5.24 -15.58
N ASP A 178 -15.39 5.52 -16.61
CA ASP A 178 -16.03 6.81 -16.80
C ASP A 178 -17.35 6.71 -17.60
N HIS A 179 -18.19 7.73 -17.49
CA HIS A 179 -19.42 7.89 -18.26
C HIS A 179 -19.64 9.34 -18.71
N GLY A 180 -18.54 10.08 -18.87
CA GLY A 180 -18.54 11.47 -19.30
C GLY A 180 -18.88 12.48 -18.19
N PRO A 181 -18.77 13.78 -18.50
CA PRO A 181 -18.74 14.85 -17.50
C PRO A 181 -20.10 15.22 -16.90
N CYS A 182 -21.21 14.75 -17.48
CA CYS A 182 -22.56 15.18 -17.10
C CYS A 182 -23.18 14.36 -15.97
N VAL A 183 -22.52 13.29 -15.52
CA VAL A 183 -23.01 12.51 -14.37
C VAL A 183 -22.63 13.20 -13.06
N SER A 184 -23.43 13.03 -12.01
CA SER A 184 -23.29 13.76 -10.74
C SER A 184 -21.87 13.77 -10.19
N GLY A 185 -21.21 12.61 -10.15
CA GLY A 185 -19.84 12.51 -9.64
C GLY A 185 -18.82 13.27 -10.48
N ALA A 186 -18.88 13.12 -11.81
CA ALA A 186 -17.97 13.80 -12.72
C ALA A 186 -18.18 15.32 -12.67
N HIS A 187 -19.43 15.77 -12.65
CA HIS A 187 -19.77 17.18 -12.55
C HIS A 187 -19.21 17.80 -11.26
N ASN A 188 -19.46 17.18 -10.10
CA ASN A 188 -18.95 17.67 -8.82
C ASN A 188 -17.42 17.71 -8.77
N THR A 189 -16.75 16.68 -9.30
CA THR A 189 -15.30 16.67 -9.42
C THR A 189 -14.79 17.79 -10.32
N ILE A 190 -15.44 18.04 -11.46
CA ILE A 190 -15.08 19.11 -12.39
C ILE A 190 -15.26 20.49 -11.74
N VAL A 191 -16.39 20.75 -11.10
CA VAL A 191 -16.66 22.02 -10.40
C VAL A 191 -15.63 22.26 -9.31
N THR A 192 -15.31 21.23 -8.52
CA THR A 192 -14.32 21.31 -7.43
C THR A 192 -12.90 21.54 -7.95
N ALA A 193 -12.52 20.88 -9.04
CA ALA A 193 -11.24 21.09 -9.70
C ALA A 193 -11.12 22.52 -10.27
N ARG A 194 -12.19 23.04 -10.88
CA ARG A 194 -12.28 24.43 -11.38
C ARG A 194 -12.26 25.47 -10.27
N ALA A 195 -12.63 25.11 -9.05
CA ALA A 195 -12.45 25.94 -7.86
C ALA A 195 -11.01 25.96 -7.31
N GLY A 196 -10.05 25.34 -8.02
CA GLY A 196 -8.63 25.37 -7.66
C GLY A 196 -8.22 24.34 -6.60
N LYS A 197 -9.08 23.37 -6.27
CA LYS A 197 -8.77 22.35 -5.26
C LYS A 197 -7.74 21.31 -5.74
N ASP A 198 -7.15 20.62 -4.78
CA ASP A 198 -6.23 19.50 -5.02
C ASP A 198 -6.96 18.26 -5.55
N LEU A 199 -6.19 17.25 -5.96
CA LEU A 199 -6.71 16.01 -6.54
C LEU A 199 -7.62 15.25 -5.56
N VAL A 200 -7.21 15.12 -4.31
CA VAL A 200 -7.92 14.32 -3.30
C VAL A 200 -9.26 14.98 -2.98
N SER A 201 -9.26 16.30 -2.76
CA SER A 201 -10.49 17.07 -2.55
C SER A 201 -11.46 16.95 -3.74
N SER A 202 -10.96 17.06 -4.98
CA SER A 202 -11.79 17.01 -6.20
C SER A 202 -12.37 15.61 -6.43
N LEU A 203 -11.57 14.58 -6.17
CA LEU A 203 -12.01 13.18 -6.23
C LEU A 203 -13.07 12.90 -5.16
N ALA A 204 -12.80 13.25 -3.90
CA ALA A 204 -13.72 13.03 -2.78
C ALA A 204 -15.08 13.72 -3.04
N SER A 205 -15.09 14.95 -3.54
CA SER A 205 -16.33 15.67 -3.86
C SER A 205 -17.19 14.94 -4.89
N GLY A 206 -16.59 14.25 -5.87
CA GLY A 206 -17.32 13.45 -6.83
C GLY A 206 -17.78 12.12 -6.25
N LEU A 207 -16.90 11.44 -5.50
CA LEU A 207 -17.21 10.14 -4.87
C LEU A 207 -18.35 10.24 -3.86
N LEU A 208 -18.47 11.36 -3.13
CA LEU A 208 -19.56 11.59 -2.18
C LEU A 208 -20.96 11.66 -2.83
N THR A 209 -21.04 11.77 -4.16
CA THR A 209 -22.31 11.68 -4.88
C THR A 209 -22.74 10.24 -5.16
N ILE A 210 -21.83 9.27 -5.02
CA ILE A 210 -22.11 7.85 -5.27
C ILE A 210 -22.98 7.32 -4.14
N GLY A 211 -24.12 6.73 -4.49
CA GLY A 211 -25.14 6.27 -3.57
C GLY A 211 -26.42 5.85 -4.30
N PRO A 212 -27.60 5.90 -3.66
CA PRO A 212 -28.81 5.25 -4.16
C PRO A 212 -29.29 5.79 -5.51
N ARG A 213 -29.00 7.05 -5.84
CA ARG A 213 -29.42 7.67 -7.11
C ARG A 213 -28.33 7.71 -8.18
N PHE A 214 -27.07 7.47 -7.81
CA PHE A 214 -25.92 7.52 -8.72
C PHE A 214 -24.94 6.39 -8.35
N GLY A 215 -24.85 5.36 -9.19
CA GLY A 215 -23.98 4.20 -8.96
C GLY A 215 -24.60 3.06 -8.18
N GLY A 216 -25.62 3.30 -7.34
CA GLY A 216 -26.28 2.25 -6.54
C GLY A 216 -27.12 1.24 -7.35
N ALA A 217 -27.45 1.55 -8.60
CA ALA A 217 -28.30 0.70 -9.44
C ALA A 217 -27.70 -0.69 -9.72
N ILE A 218 -26.36 -0.83 -9.64
CA ILE A 218 -25.65 -2.10 -9.83
C ILE A 218 -25.96 -3.06 -8.67
N ASP A 219 -25.86 -2.58 -7.44
CA ASP A 219 -26.08 -3.37 -6.23
C ASP A 219 -27.57 -3.76 -6.10
N ASP A 220 -28.47 -2.82 -6.36
CA ASP A 220 -29.91 -3.10 -6.36
C ASP A 220 -30.30 -4.10 -7.45
N ALA A 221 -29.75 -3.97 -8.66
CA ALA A 221 -30.01 -4.93 -9.73
C ALA A 221 -29.54 -6.33 -9.35
N ALA A 222 -28.32 -6.46 -8.81
CA ALA A 222 -27.80 -7.73 -8.32
C ALA A 222 -28.74 -8.32 -7.25
N ARG A 223 -29.11 -7.54 -6.24
CA ARG A 223 -29.97 -7.97 -5.13
C ARG A 223 -31.34 -8.47 -5.61
N TYR A 224 -32.03 -7.69 -6.45
CA TYR A 224 -33.37 -8.05 -6.93
C TYR A 224 -33.34 -9.21 -7.93
N PHE A 225 -32.39 -9.25 -8.87
CA PHE A 225 -32.26 -10.38 -9.80
C PHE A 225 -31.89 -11.67 -9.07
N LYS A 226 -30.98 -11.60 -8.10
CA LYS A 226 -30.59 -12.75 -7.29
C LYS A 226 -31.80 -13.35 -6.55
N ASP A 227 -32.51 -12.50 -5.80
CA ASP A 227 -33.66 -12.91 -5.00
C ASP A 227 -34.80 -13.49 -5.87
N ALA A 228 -35.07 -12.89 -7.02
CA ALA A 228 -36.10 -13.39 -7.94
C ALA A 228 -35.68 -14.72 -8.61
N CYS A 229 -34.41 -14.83 -9.02
CA CYS A 229 -33.86 -16.03 -9.64
C CYS A 229 -33.78 -17.20 -8.65
N ASP A 230 -33.37 -16.97 -7.41
CA ASP A 230 -33.23 -18.02 -6.38
C ASP A 230 -34.59 -18.53 -5.88
N ARG A 231 -35.64 -17.70 -5.95
CA ARG A 231 -37.02 -18.10 -5.67
C ARG A 231 -37.73 -18.69 -6.90
N ASN A 232 -37.03 -18.83 -8.03
CA ASN A 232 -37.56 -19.31 -9.30
C ASN A 232 -38.80 -18.53 -9.79
N LEU A 233 -38.86 -17.23 -9.53
CA LEU A 233 -39.96 -16.39 -10.01
C LEU A 233 -39.89 -16.25 -11.52
N THR A 234 -41.03 -16.37 -12.20
CA THR A 234 -41.11 -16.04 -13.63
C THR A 234 -40.84 -14.54 -13.86
N PRO A 235 -40.36 -14.13 -15.06
CA PRO A 235 -40.20 -12.72 -15.41
C PRO A 235 -41.46 -11.89 -15.21
N TYR A 236 -42.63 -12.48 -15.47
CA TYR A 236 -43.92 -11.86 -15.23
C TYR A 236 -44.15 -11.56 -13.75
N GLU A 237 -44.01 -12.56 -12.88
CA GLU A 237 -44.22 -12.43 -11.43
C GLU A 237 -43.26 -11.42 -10.81
N PHE A 238 -41.99 -11.45 -11.24
CA PHE A 238 -40.97 -10.52 -10.76
C PHE A 238 -41.33 -9.07 -11.13
N VAL A 239 -41.53 -8.79 -12.43
CA VAL A 239 -41.73 -7.41 -12.91
C VAL A 239 -43.06 -6.83 -12.45
N GLU A 240 -44.15 -7.61 -12.48
CA GLU A 240 -45.44 -7.15 -11.96
C GLU A 240 -45.43 -7.02 -10.43
N GLY A 241 -44.70 -7.89 -9.73
CA GLY A 241 -44.46 -7.77 -8.29
C GLY A 241 -43.76 -6.47 -7.92
N MET A 242 -42.72 -6.08 -8.67
CA MET A 242 -42.02 -4.80 -8.50
C MET A 242 -42.93 -3.61 -8.79
N LYS A 243 -43.71 -3.67 -9.88
CA LYS A 243 -44.69 -2.64 -10.25
C LYS A 243 -45.74 -2.43 -9.16
N LYS A 244 -46.28 -3.51 -8.57
CA LYS A 244 -47.25 -3.43 -7.46
C LYS A 244 -46.68 -2.72 -6.22
N LYS A 245 -45.36 -2.86 -5.98
CA LYS A 245 -44.66 -2.17 -4.91
C LYS A 245 -44.30 -0.71 -5.24
N GLY A 246 -44.58 -0.25 -6.46
CA GLY A 246 -44.16 1.08 -6.94
C GLY A 246 -42.65 1.19 -7.20
N ILE A 247 -41.94 0.07 -7.29
CA ILE A 247 -40.48 0.03 -7.48
C ILE A 247 -40.19 -0.26 -8.95
N ARG A 248 -39.33 0.55 -9.57
CA ARG A 248 -38.83 0.27 -10.93
C ARG A 248 -37.85 -0.90 -10.89
N VAL A 249 -37.80 -1.69 -11.96
CA VAL A 249 -36.84 -2.79 -12.05
C VAL A 249 -35.44 -2.20 -12.25
N HIS A 250 -34.60 -2.29 -11.22
CA HIS A 250 -33.21 -1.84 -11.29
C HIS A 250 -32.45 -2.65 -12.34
N GLY A 251 -31.55 -1.98 -13.07
CA GLY A 251 -30.85 -2.61 -14.20
C GLY A 251 -31.63 -2.66 -15.53
N ILE A 252 -32.91 -2.26 -15.54
CA ILE A 252 -33.74 -2.20 -16.76
C ILE A 252 -34.08 -0.75 -17.11
N GLY A 253 -33.93 -0.41 -18.39
CA GLY A 253 -34.28 0.87 -18.97
C GLY A 253 -33.06 1.69 -19.39
N HIS A 254 -33.21 2.37 -20.52
CA HIS A 254 -32.21 3.30 -21.03
C HIS A 254 -32.87 4.53 -21.65
N ARG A 255 -32.20 5.70 -21.59
CA ARG A 255 -32.70 6.95 -22.18
C ARG A 255 -32.63 6.96 -23.72
N ILE A 256 -31.50 6.53 -24.29
CA ILE A 256 -31.23 6.53 -25.74
C ILE A 256 -31.33 5.14 -26.39
N LYS A 257 -30.84 4.08 -25.71
CA LYS A 257 -30.80 2.71 -26.24
C LYS A 257 -32.17 2.04 -26.19
N SER A 258 -32.38 1.12 -27.11
CA SER A 258 -33.66 0.43 -27.33
C SER A 258 -33.43 -0.98 -27.86
N ARG A 259 -34.51 -1.73 -28.08
CA ARG A 259 -34.48 -3.07 -28.70
C ARG A 259 -33.63 -3.11 -29.97
N ASP A 260 -33.81 -2.12 -30.84
CA ASP A 260 -33.18 -2.07 -32.16
C ASP A 260 -31.81 -1.35 -32.13
N ASN A 261 -31.53 -0.59 -31.07
CA ASN A 261 -30.25 0.09 -30.82
C ASN A 261 -29.71 -0.28 -29.44
N ARG A 262 -29.13 -1.48 -29.35
CA ARG A 262 -28.62 -2.06 -28.10
C ARG A 262 -27.36 -1.36 -27.60
N ASP A 263 -27.13 -1.43 -26.29
CA ASP A 263 -25.88 -0.97 -25.69
C ASP A 263 -24.75 -1.96 -25.98
N LYS A 264 -23.74 -1.51 -26.72
CA LYS A 264 -22.57 -2.33 -27.08
C LYS A 264 -21.79 -2.83 -25.88
N ARG A 265 -21.80 -2.11 -24.75
CA ARG A 265 -21.14 -2.56 -23.52
C ARG A 265 -21.81 -3.81 -22.97
N VAL A 266 -23.15 -3.82 -22.96
CA VAL A 266 -23.95 -4.96 -22.51
C VAL A 266 -23.73 -6.16 -23.43
N GLU A 267 -23.74 -5.96 -24.75
CA GLU A 267 -23.46 -7.04 -25.71
C GLU A 267 -22.07 -7.66 -25.50
N LEU A 268 -21.03 -6.83 -25.32
CA LEU A 268 -19.67 -7.30 -25.08
C LEU A 268 -19.55 -8.06 -23.76
N LEU A 269 -20.21 -7.58 -22.70
CA LEU A 269 -20.27 -8.26 -21.40
C LEU A 269 -20.94 -9.63 -21.49
N GLN A 270 -22.10 -9.71 -22.14
CA GLN A 270 -22.83 -10.96 -22.34
C GLN A 270 -22.00 -11.95 -23.15
N LYS A 271 -21.38 -11.51 -24.25
CA LYS A 271 -20.51 -12.35 -25.08
C LYS A 271 -19.32 -12.87 -24.28
N PHE A 272 -18.66 -11.99 -23.53
CA PHE A 272 -17.52 -12.38 -22.70
C PHE A 272 -17.93 -13.43 -21.66
N ALA A 273 -19.03 -13.20 -20.93
CA ALA A 273 -19.49 -14.11 -19.89
C ALA A 273 -19.84 -15.49 -20.43
N ARG A 274 -20.60 -15.57 -21.52
CA ARG A 274 -20.96 -16.86 -22.16
C ARG A 274 -19.74 -17.67 -22.62
N SER A 275 -18.64 -17.01 -22.97
CA SER A 275 -17.41 -17.67 -23.42
C SER A 275 -16.44 -18.04 -22.28
N ASN A 276 -16.52 -17.39 -21.13
CA ASN A 276 -15.50 -17.49 -20.09
C ASN A 276 -16.02 -17.99 -18.74
N PHE A 277 -17.31 -17.86 -18.45
CA PHE A 277 -17.87 -18.24 -17.15
C PHE A 277 -18.38 -19.68 -17.18
N PRO A 278 -18.19 -20.46 -16.10
CA PRO A 278 -18.73 -21.82 -16.00
C PRO A 278 -20.26 -21.85 -16.05
N SER A 279 -20.91 -20.79 -15.56
CA SER A 279 -22.35 -20.61 -15.57
C SER A 279 -22.70 -19.14 -15.68
N VAL A 280 -23.82 -18.83 -16.33
CA VAL A 280 -24.37 -17.48 -16.50
C VAL A 280 -25.85 -17.43 -16.09
N LYS A 281 -26.19 -18.16 -15.02
CA LYS A 281 -27.56 -18.34 -14.51
C LYS A 281 -28.29 -17.00 -14.29
N TYR A 282 -27.66 -16.07 -13.56
CA TYR A 282 -28.29 -14.80 -13.19
C TYR A 282 -28.36 -13.84 -14.38
N MET A 283 -27.34 -13.81 -15.24
CA MET A 283 -27.36 -13.03 -16.47
C MET A 283 -28.45 -13.51 -17.44
N GLU A 284 -28.59 -14.83 -17.64
CA GLU A 284 -29.67 -15.36 -18.48
C GLU A 284 -31.05 -15.06 -17.87
N TYR A 285 -31.19 -15.15 -16.55
CA TYR A 285 -32.42 -14.68 -15.88
C TYR A 285 -32.72 -13.21 -16.20
N ALA A 286 -31.73 -12.32 -16.08
CA ALA A 286 -31.89 -10.90 -16.41
C ALA A 286 -32.26 -10.67 -17.88
N VAL A 287 -31.74 -11.48 -18.82
CA VAL A 287 -32.13 -11.46 -20.24
C VAL A 287 -33.58 -11.90 -20.42
N THR A 288 -34.06 -12.92 -19.69
CA THR A 288 -35.48 -13.30 -19.74
C THR A 288 -36.40 -12.20 -19.20
N VAL A 289 -35.97 -11.48 -18.16
CA VAL A 289 -36.66 -10.30 -17.64
C VAL A 289 -36.70 -9.19 -18.69
N GLU A 290 -35.58 -8.94 -19.37
CA GLU A 290 -35.52 -7.97 -20.46
C GLU A 290 -36.50 -8.30 -21.59
N ASN A 291 -36.55 -9.56 -22.04
CA ASN A 291 -37.47 -9.98 -23.09
C ASN A 291 -38.93 -9.66 -22.73
N TYR A 292 -39.30 -9.89 -21.47
CA TYR A 292 -40.62 -9.52 -20.97
C TYR A 292 -40.80 -7.99 -20.90
N THR A 293 -39.83 -7.21 -20.43
CA THR A 293 -39.97 -5.75 -20.34
C THR A 293 -40.01 -5.07 -21.70
N LEU A 294 -39.31 -5.62 -22.70
CA LEU A 294 -39.36 -5.18 -24.09
C LEU A 294 -40.72 -5.37 -24.75
N SER A 295 -41.55 -6.31 -24.26
CA SER A 295 -42.95 -6.41 -24.69
C SER A 295 -43.81 -5.21 -24.26
N LYS A 296 -43.35 -4.43 -23.25
CA LYS A 296 -44.06 -3.27 -22.72
C LYS A 296 -43.59 -1.95 -23.33
N ALA A 297 -42.28 -1.78 -23.52
CA ALA A 297 -41.73 -0.61 -24.17
C ALA A 297 -40.32 -0.87 -24.75
N ASN A 298 -40.04 -0.28 -25.92
CA ASN A 298 -38.81 -0.53 -26.67
C ASN A 298 -37.53 -0.07 -25.96
N ASN A 299 -37.61 0.86 -25.02
CA ASN A 299 -36.47 1.40 -24.28
C ASN A 299 -36.19 0.67 -22.94
N LEU A 300 -37.01 -0.32 -22.57
CA LEU A 300 -36.84 -1.14 -21.37
C LEU A 300 -35.86 -2.30 -21.62
N VAL A 301 -34.67 -1.95 -22.08
CA VAL A 301 -33.52 -2.86 -22.28
C VAL A 301 -32.72 -3.02 -20.99
N LEU A 302 -32.04 -4.16 -20.83
CA LEU A 302 -31.02 -4.38 -19.82
C LEU A 302 -29.89 -3.39 -20.03
N ASN A 303 -29.63 -2.58 -19.02
CA ASN A 303 -28.57 -1.58 -19.06
C ASN A 303 -27.25 -2.17 -18.52
N VAL A 304 -26.17 -1.39 -18.61
CA VAL A 304 -24.84 -1.82 -18.17
C VAL A 304 -24.80 -2.15 -16.68
N ASP A 305 -25.57 -1.44 -15.85
CA ASP A 305 -25.58 -1.65 -14.41
C ASP A 305 -26.23 -3.00 -14.06
N GLY A 306 -27.36 -3.32 -14.72
CA GLY A 306 -28.03 -4.60 -14.60
C GLY A 306 -27.18 -5.76 -15.07
N ALA A 307 -26.49 -5.59 -16.21
CA ALA A 307 -25.59 -6.60 -16.74
C ALA A 307 -24.40 -6.87 -15.81
N ILE A 308 -23.76 -5.82 -15.28
CA ILE A 308 -22.66 -5.97 -14.32
C ILE A 308 -23.15 -6.63 -13.03
N GLY A 309 -24.29 -6.20 -12.50
CA GLY A 309 -24.89 -6.77 -11.29
C GLY A 309 -25.15 -8.27 -11.44
N SER A 310 -25.81 -8.69 -12.53
CA SER A 310 -26.07 -10.11 -12.78
C SER A 310 -24.79 -10.92 -13.01
N LEU A 311 -23.82 -10.37 -13.75
CA LEU A 311 -22.57 -11.07 -14.03
C LEU A 311 -21.67 -11.20 -12.81
N PHE A 312 -21.71 -10.24 -11.90
CA PHE A 312 -20.97 -10.35 -10.65
C PHE A 312 -21.49 -11.52 -9.79
N LEU A 313 -22.80 -11.75 -9.78
CA LEU A 313 -23.39 -12.92 -9.11
C LEU A 313 -22.94 -14.23 -9.78
N ASP A 314 -22.96 -14.28 -11.10
CA ASP A 314 -22.48 -15.44 -11.87
C ASP A 314 -21.00 -15.71 -11.64
N LEU A 315 -20.20 -14.66 -11.50
CA LEU A 315 -18.79 -14.76 -11.17
C LEU A 315 -18.57 -15.37 -9.78
N LEU A 316 -19.27 -14.86 -8.77
CA LEU A 316 -19.16 -15.38 -7.41
C LEU A 316 -19.59 -16.85 -7.35
N ALA A 317 -20.76 -17.18 -7.92
CA ALA A 317 -21.28 -18.53 -7.95
C ALA A 317 -20.45 -19.49 -8.80
N GLY A 318 -19.90 -19.01 -9.92
CA GLY A 318 -19.06 -19.79 -10.83
C GLY A 318 -17.62 -19.98 -10.36
N SER A 319 -17.14 -19.16 -9.41
CA SER A 319 -15.76 -19.26 -8.91
C SER A 319 -15.49 -20.56 -8.15
N GLY A 320 -16.51 -21.15 -7.53
CA GLY A 320 -16.37 -22.29 -6.62
C GLY A 320 -15.63 -21.97 -5.30
N ILE A 321 -15.27 -20.70 -5.06
CA ILE A 321 -14.53 -20.27 -3.86
C ILE A 321 -15.51 -19.88 -2.74
N PHE A 322 -16.66 -19.31 -3.10
CA PHE A 322 -17.64 -18.78 -2.15
C PHE A 322 -18.82 -19.73 -1.98
N SER A 323 -19.20 -19.97 -0.72
CA SER A 323 -20.45 -20.60 -0.34
C SER A 323 -21.65 -19.69 -0.62
N LYS A 324 -22.85 -20.26 -0.65
CA LYS A 324 -24.07 -19.47 -0.89
C LYS A 324 -24.27 -18.38 0.17
N GLN A 325 -23.99 -18.69 1.44
CA GLN A 325 -24.07 -17.73 2.54
C GLN A 325 -23.08 -16.58 2.37
N GLU A 326 -21.83 -16.85 1.98
CA GLU A 326 -20.84 -15.79 1.74
C GLU A 326 -21.25 -14.90 0.57
N ILE A 327 -21.84 -15.46 -0.50
CA ILE A 327 -22.37 -14.66 -1.61
C ILE A 327 -23.49 -13.74 -1.15
N ASP A 328 -24.40 -14.25 -0.31
CA ASP A 328 -25.49 -13.46 0.26
C ASP A 328 -24.96 -12.29 1.11
N GLU A 329 -23.93 -12.55 1.94
CA GLU A 329 -23.26 -11.52 2.74
C GLU A 329 -22.54 -10.49 1.86
N ILE A 330 -21.80 -10.92 0.84
CA ILE A 330 -21.07 -10.02 -0.09
C ILE A 330 -22.04 -9.03 -0.77
N VAL A 331 -23.20 -9.53 -1.22
CA VAL A 331 -24.25 -8.70 -1.84
C VAL A 331 -24.91 -7.81 -0.81
N LEU A 332 -25.17 -8.29 0.40
CA LEU A 332 -25.80 -7.51 1.47
C LEU A 332 -24.92 -6.34 1.94
N ILE A 333 -23.62 -6.59 2.11
CA ILE A 333 -22.63 -5.57 2.55
C ILE A 333 -22.44 -4.50 1.46
N GLY A 334 -22.69 -4.83 0.19
CA GLY A 334 -22.62 -3.89 -0.92
C GLY A 334 -21.24 -3.81 -1.58
N TYR A 335 -20.55 -4.95 -1.73
CA TYR A 335 -19.24 -5.01 -2.39
C TYR A 335 -19.27 -4.46 -3.83
N LEU A 336 -20.41 -4.57 -4.52
CA LEU A 336 -20.58 -4.00 -5.86
C LEU A 336 -20.49 -2.47 -5.88
N ASN A 337 -20.98 -1.80 -4.82
CA ASN A 337 -20.80 -0.36 -4.67
C ASN A 337 -19.31 -0.02 -4.53
N GLY A 338 -18.56 -0.80 -3.75
CA GLY A 338 -17.11 -0.65 -3.62
C GLY A 338 -16.38 -0.80 -4.96
N LEU A 339 -16.78 -1.78 -5.78
CA LEU A 339 -16.22 -1.97 -7.12
C LEU A 339 -16.54 -0.79 -8.05
N PHE A 340 -17.76 -0.27 -8.01
CA PHE A 340 -18.16 0.90 -8.78
C PHE A 340 -17.38 2.15 -8.36
N VAL A 341 -17.23 2.39 -7.06
CA VAL A 341 -16.43 3.49 -6.48
C VAL A 341 -14.99 3.39 -6.97
N LEU A 342 -14.38 2.21 -6.88
CA LEU A 342 -13.01 1.98 -7.35
C LEU A 342 -12.90 2.26 -8.86
N ALA A 343 -13.77 1.68 -9.68
CA ALA A 343 -13.73 1.89 -11.12
C ALA A 343 -13.91 3.37 -11.48
N ARG A 344 -14.94 4.02 -10.93
CA ARG A 344 -15.29 5.40 -11.23
C ARG A 344 -14.23 6.40 -10.79
N SER A 345 -13.46 6.09 -9.75
CA SER A 345 -12.36 6.95 -9.30
C SER A 345 -11.35 7.24 -10.43
N ILE A 346 -11.14 6.31 -11.37
CA ILE A 346 -10.26 6.49 -12.53
C ILE A 346 -10.74 7.65 -13.40
N GLY A 347 -12.01 7.66 -13.80
CA GLY A 347 -12.59 8.72 -14.62
C GLY A 347 -12.62 10.07 -13.91
N LEU A 348 -12.91 10.08 -12.61
CA LEU A 348 -12.91 11.31 -11.80
C LEU A 348 -11.49 11.92 -11.66
N ILE A 349 -10.48 11.08 -11.46
CA ILE A 349 -9.08 11.50 -11.52
C ILE A 349 -8.76 12.09 -12.90
N GLY A 350 -9.19 11.40 -13.97
CA GLY A 350 -9.06 11.88 -15.34
C GLY A 350 -9.67 13.26 -15.56
N HIS A 351 -10.92 13.47 -15.13
CA HIS A 351 -11.59 14.77 -15.21
C HIS A 351 -10.87 15.85 -14.41
N THR A 352 -10.35 15.53 -13.21
CA THR A 352 -9.59 16.50 -12.41
C THR A 352 -8.35 16.98 -13.17
N PHE A 353 -7.55 16.06 -13.71
CA PHE A 353 -6.36 16.42 -14.48
C PHE A 353 -6.70 17.13 -15.78
N ASP A 354 -7.80 16.74 -16.43
CA ASP A 354 -8.26 17.40 -17.64
C ASP A 354 -8.61 18.87 -17.38
N GLN A 355 -9.37 19.18 -16.33
CA GLN A 355 -9.70 20.57 -15.97
C GLN A 355 -8.46 21.40 -15.64
N LYS A 356 -7.48 20.81 -14.92
CA LYS A 356 -6.20 21.49 -14.61
C LYS A 356 -5.38 21.75 -15.87
N ARG A 357 -5.28 20.77 -16.76
CA ARG A 357 -4.59 20.89 -18.05
C ARG A 357 -5.23 21.96 -18.94
N LEU A 358 -6.56 22.00 -18.98
CA LEU A 358 -7.34 22.97 -19.73
C LEU A 358 -7.37 24.38 -19.11
N LYS A 359 -6.76 24.56 -17.92
CA LYS A 359 -6.73 25.85 -17.18
C LYS A 359 -8.12 26.49 -17.05
N GLN A 360 -9.14 25.67 -16.77
CA GLN A 360 -10.52 26.13 -16.72
C GLN A 360 -10.75 27.10 -15.54
N PRO A 361 -11.46 28.21 -15.74
CA PRO A 361 -11.72 29.19 -14.70
C PRO A 361 -12.78 28.68 -13.70
N LEU A 362 -12.92 29.38 -12.58
CA LEU A 362 -13.96 29.12 -11.57
C LEU A 362 -15.34 28.96 -12.21
N TYR A 363 -16.08 27.93 -11.80
CA TYR A 363 -17.45 27.70 -12.26
C TYR A 363 -18.45 28.44 -11.35
N ARG A 364 -19.42 29.12 -11.96
CA ARG A 364 -20.60 29.68 -11.32
C ARG A 364 -21.82 29.25 -12.12
N HIS A 365 -22.84 28.71 -11.45
CA HIS A 365 -24.05 28.25 -12.12
C HIS A 365 -24.84 29.46 -12.69
N PRO A 366 -25.37 29.38 -13.92
CA PRO A 366 -26.15 30.46 -14.51
C PRO A 366 -27.42 30.75 -13.71
N TRP A 367 -27.86 32.01 -13.68
CA TRP A 367 -29.06 32.39 -12.92
C TRP A 367 -30.35 31.96 -13.63
N GLU A 368 -30.33 31.92 -14.96
CA GLU A 368 -31.42 31.48 -15.83
C GLU A 368 -31.79 30.00 -15.65
N ASP A 369 -30.88 29.18 -15.12
CA ASP A 369 -31.11 27.76 -14.82
C ASP A 369 -31.70 27.54 -13.40
N VAL A 370 -31.86 28.61 -12.60
CA VAL A 370 -32.38 28.54 -11.23
C VAL A 370 -33.77 29.17 -11.13
N LEU A 371 -34.76 28.36 -10.72
CA LEU A 371 -36.09 28.86 -10.39
C LEU A 371 -36.07 29.52 -9.00
N TYR A 372 -36.15 30.84 -8.98
CA TYR A 372 -36.32 31.62 -7.75
C TYR A 372 -37.82 31.83 -7.47
N THR A 373 -38.40 31.08 -6.53
CA THR A 373 -39.77 31.29 -6.06
C THR A 373 -39.79 32.34 -4.95
N GLN A 374 -40.66 33.34 -5.07
CA GLN A 374 -40.92 34.31 -3.99
C GLN A 374 -41.72 33.71 -2.85
#